data_AF-A0A8T5F3H5-F1
#
_entry.id   AF-A0A8T5F3H5-F1
#
_cell.length_a   1.000
_cell.length_b   1.000
_cell.length_c   1.000
_cell.angle_alpha   90.00
_cell.angle_beta   90.00
_cell.angle_gamma   90.00
#
_symmetry.space_group_name_H-M   'P 1'
#
loop_
_entity.id
_entity.type
_entity.pdbx_description
1 polymer ?
#
loop_
_entity_poly.entity_id
_entity_poly.type
_entity_poly.pdbx_seq_one_letter_code
_entity_poly.pdbx_strand_id
1 'polypeptide(L)'
;MKEYPEFIINPSTLSKEILKIVKKSEESVHNNFSRLSFFGKVNFRIKYLTNYTNTFNFIRSFQFEKNDEIEEFFESFQKISYFIALNNFLLVYAYKVEKKHINPIITKEDQKILALQKLKKKTISRKEFNKLFGHYALNAYELSSKRFSEYSNKELLEIIKFTDNFKMTKTYSLKDYINKKGNKNLYAIYSTLREELKYIALKNIAQIRLVLLKYQKEKKVKKIFDLTYDEIKRKINC
;
A
#
# COMPACT_ATOMS: atom_id res chain seq x y z
N MET A 1 8.37 -2.17 -23.60
CA MET A 1 8.79 -2.24 -22.19
C MET A 1 7.79 -1.42 -21.39
N LYS A 2 6.87 -2.03 -20.63
CA LYS A 2 5.94 -1.26 -19.80
C LYS A 2 6.73 -0.78 -18.59
N GLU A 3 7.11 0.49 -18.61
CA GLU A 3 7.59 1.17 -17.41
C GLU A 3 6.52 1.00 -16.33
N TYR A 4 6.94 0.86 -15.07
CA TYR A 4 6.08 0.91 -13.89
C TYR A 4 6.15 2.34 -13.29
N PRO A 5 5.82 3.42 -14.03
CA PRO A 5 6.12 4.79 -13.61
C PRO A 5 5.38 5.19 -12.34
N GLU A 6 4.37 4.43 -11.91
CA GLU A 6 3.61 4.71 -10.69
C GLU A 6 4.20 4.08 -9.41
N PHE A 7 5.10 3.08 -9.48
CA PHE A 7 5.47 2.30 -8.28
C PHE A 7 6.77 2.75 -7.64
N ILE A 8 7.89 2.72 -8.38
CA ILE A 8 9.21 3.16 -7.89
C ILE A 8 9.93 3.89 -9.01
N ILE A 9 10.31 5.14 -8.75
CA ILE A 9 11.21 5.90 -9.63
C ILE A 9 12.65 5.50 -9.28
N ASN A 10 13.41 5.01 -10.27
CA ASN A 10 14.81 4.58 -10.15
C ASN A 10 15.06 3.60 -8.98
N PRO A 11 14.56 2.36 -9.06
CA PRO A 11 14.65 1.41 -7.95
C PRO A 11 16.10 1.06 -7.61
N SER A 12 16.42 1.09 -6.32
CA SER A 12 17.67 0.50 -5.81
C SER A 12 17.74 -1.00 -6.10
N THR A 13 18.92 -1.60 -6.02
CA THR A 13 19.09 -3.05 -6.24
C THR A 13 18.12 -3.86 -5.40
N LEU A 14 18.02 -3.55 -4.11
CA LEU A 14 17.13 -4.27 -3.20
C LEU A 14 15.64 -4.01 -3.51
N SER A 15 15.27 -2.79 -3.89
CA SER A 15 13.89 -2.47 -4.30
C SER A 15 13.43 -3.24 -5.54
N LYS A 16 14.34 -3.78 -6.36
CA LYS A 16 13.95 -4.67 -7.47
C LYS A 16 13.29 -5.97 -6.98
N GLU A 17 13.57 -6.43 -5.75
CA GLU A 17 12.88 -7.58 -5.15
C GLU A 17 11.41 -7.27 -4.86
N ILE A 18 11.12 -6.07 -4.37
CA ILE A 18 9.74 -5.57 -4.19
C ILE A 18 9.00 -5.61 -5.54
N LEU A 19 9.64 -5.13 -6.62
CA LEU A 19 9.04 -5.15 -7.96
C LEU A 19 8.84 -6.58 -8.48
N LYS A 20 9.76 -7.51 -8.20
CA LYS A 20 9.59 -8.93 -8.57
C LYS A 20 8.37 -9.56 -7.88
N ILE A 21 8.17 -9.27 -6.58
CA ILE A 21 7.01 -9.76 -5.83
C ILE A 21 5.70 -9.23 -6.42
N VAL A 22 5.65 -7.93 -6.73
CA VAL A 22 4.47 -7.30 -7.35
C VAL A 22 4.16 -7.95 -8.69
N LYS A 23 5.17 -8.12 -9.57
CA LYS A 23 5.01 -8.79 -10.87
C LYS A 23 4.46 -10.20 -10.75
N LYS A 24 5.05 -11.03 -9.89
CA LYS A 24 4.58 -12.41 -9.64
C LYS A 24 3.13 -12.43 -9.14
N SER A 25 2.75 -11.47 -8.30
CA SER A 25 1.39 -11.35 -7.78
C SER A 25 0.40 -10.98 -8.88
N GLU A 26 0.74 -10.01 -9.73
CA GLU A 26 -0.04 -9.61 -10.91
C GLU A 26 -0.23 -10.78 -11.89
N GLU A 27 0.87 -11.47 -12.24
CA GLU A 27 0.84 -12.63 -13.13
C GLU A 27 -0.02 -13.76 -12.57
N SER A 28 0.11 -14.06 -11.27
CA SER A 28 -0.70 -15.08 -10.59
C SER A 28 -2.20 -14.76 -10.68
N VAL A 29 -2.59 -13.51 -10.42
CA VAL A 29 -4.00 -13.08 -10.54
C VAL A 29 -4.44 -13.11 -12.01
N HIS A 30 -3.64 -12.64 -12.95
CA HIS A 30 -4.02 -12.67 -14.36
C HIS A 30 -4.21 -14.11 -14.89
N ASN A 31 -3.32 -15.03 -14.54
CA ASN A 31 -3.40 -16.43 -14.97
C ASN A 31 -4.63 -17.14 -14.40
N ASN A 32 -4.98 -16.86 -13.14
CA ASN A 32 -6.11 -17.48 -12.46
C ASN A 32 -7.48 -16.93 -12.89
N PHE A 33 -7.53 -15.77 -13.55
CA PHE A 33 -8.79 -15.05 -13.80
C PHE A 33 -9.02 -14.63 -15.27
N SER A 34 -8.09 -14.91 -16.18
CA SER A 34 -8.21 -14.58 -17.61
C SER A 34 -9.00 -15.60 -18.46
N ARG A 35 -9.37 -16.77 -17.91
CA ARG A 35 -10.09 -17.81 -18.68
C ARG A 35 -11.57 -17.44 -18.91
N LEU A 36 -11.92 -17.20 -20.17
CA LEU A 36 -13.23 -16.68 -20.65
C LEU A 36 -14.35 -17.74 -20.81
N SER A 37 -14.21 -18.95 -20.27
CA SER A 37 -15.28 -19.96 -20.35
C SER A 37 -16.54 -19.48 -19.62
N PHE A 38 -17.71 -20.04 -19.95
CA PHE A 38 -18.98 -19.71 -19.28
C PHE A 38 -18.89 -19.83 -17.75
N PHE A 39 -18.40 -20.98 -17.26
CA PHE A 39 -18.14 -21.19 -15.84
C PHE A 39 -17.07 -20.24 -15.27
N GLY A 40 -16.06 -19.88 -16.08
CA GLY A 40 -15.07 -18.86 -15.72
C GLY A 40 -15.70 -17.49 -15.46
N LYS A 41 -16.64 -17.06 -16.30
CA LYS A 41 -17.38 -15.79 -16.14
C LYS A 41 -18.28 -15.80 -14.91
N VAL A 42 -18.95 -16.91 -14.61
CA VAL A 42 -19.79 -17.07 -13.41
C VAL A 42 -18.92 -17.00 -12.15
N ASN A 43 -17.85 -17.79 -12.08
CA ASN A 43 -16.91 -17.77 -10.96
C ASN A 43 -16.29 -16.38 -10.76
N PHE A 44 -15.95 -15.69 -11.85
CA PHE A 44 -15.46 -14.32 -11.79
C PHE A 44 -16.49 -13.36 -11.17
N ARG A 45 -17.76 -13.44 -11.58
CA ARG A 45 -18.84 -12.61 -11.01
C ARG A 45 -19.08 -12.90 -9.52
N ILE A 46 -19.05 -14.17 -9.11
CA ILE A 46 -19.15 -14.54 -7.69
C ILE A 46 -17.98 -13.91 -6.91
N LYS A 47 -16.75 -14.06 -7.40
CA LYS A 47 -15.56 -13.48 -6.76
C LYS A 47 -15.63 -11.95 -6.70
N TYR A 48 -16.11 -11.29 -7.74
CA TYR A 48 -16.38 -9.85 -7.74
C TYR A 48 -17.38 -9.43 -6.64
N LEU A 49 -18.41 -10.22 -6.40
CA LEU A 49 -19.42 -9.92 -5.38
C LEU A 49 -18.98 -10.26 -3.95
N THR A 50 -17.95 -11.09 -3.77
CA THR A 50 -17.56 -11.60 -2.43
C THR A 50 -16.17 -11.15 -1.97
N ASN A 51 -15.21 -10.93 -2.88
CA ASN A 51 -13.82 -10.69 -2.50
C ASN A 51 -13.56 -9.34 -1.83
N TYR A 52 -14.45 -8.35 -1.99
CA TYR A 52 -14.28 -7.08 -1.26
C TYR A 52 -14.34 -7.33 0.26
N THR A 53 -15.22 -8.24 0.72
CA THR A 53 -15.32 -8.64 2.13
C THR A 53 -14.08 -9.39 2.57
N ASN A 54 -13.58 -10.32 1.75
CA ASN A 54 -12.35 -11.05 2.05
C ASN A 54 -11.16 -10.09 2.18
N THR A 55 -11.04 -9.13 1.27
CA THR A 55 -9.99 -8.10 1.29
C THR A 55 -10.13 -7.20 2.53
N PHE A 56 -11.35 -6.77 2.86
CA PHE A 56 -11.64 -5.98 4.04
C PHE A 56 -11.29 -6.74 5.34
N ASN A 57 -11.63 -8.01 5.42
CA ASN A 57 -11.30 -8.87 6.55
C ASN A 57 -9.78 -9.06 6.67
N PHE A 58 -9.08 -9.30 5.56
CA PHE A 58 -7.62 -9.35 5.53
C PHE A 58 -7.00 -8.06 6.09
N ILE A 59 -7.43 -6.88 5.61
CA ILE A 59 -6.97 -5.58 6.11
C ILE A 59 -7.15 -5.46 7.63
N ARG A 60 -8.31 -5.92 8.14
CA ARG A 60 -8.64 -5.81 9.58
C ARG A 60 -7.89 -6.80 10.46
N SER A 61 -7.61 -7.99 9.96
CA SER A 61 -6.88 -9.02 10.70
C SER A 61 -5.38 -8.93 10.52
N PHE A 62 -4.90 -8.13 9.55
CA PHE A 62 -3.49 -8.01 9.26
C PHE A 62 -2.74 -7.43 10.46
N GLN A 63 -1.81 -8.23 11.00
CA GLN A 63 -0.89 -7.83 12.04
C GLN A 63 0.52 -7.87 11.45
N PHE A 64 1.34 -6.88 11.83
CA PHE A 64 2.76 -6.95 11.53
C PHE A 64 3.40 -7.92 12.49
N GLU A 65 4.26 -8.80 11.96
CA GLU A 65 5.10 -9.64 12.79
C GLU A 65 5.96 -8.76 13.70
N LYS A 66 6.18 -9.25 14.93
CA LYS A 66 7.00 -8.55 15.93
C LYS A 66 8.48 -8.91 15.82
N ASN A 67 8.83 -9.90 15.01
CA ASN A 67 10.20 -10.35 14.84
C ASN A 67 10.94 -9.43 13.86
N ASP A 68 12.22 -9.17 14.13
CA ASP A 68 13.09 -8.34 13.29
C ASP A 68 13.64 -9.14 12.08
N GLU A 69 12.96 -10.20 11.63
CA GLU A 69 13.42 -11.06 10.55
C GLU A 69 12.99 -10.50 9.17
N ILE A 70 13.98 -10.16 8.34
CA ILE A 70 13.75 -9.55 7.02
C ILE A 70 12.89 -10.47 6.13
N GLU A 71 13.07 -11.80 6.23
CA GLU A 71 12.32 -12.79 5.46
C GLU A 71 10.82 -12.75 5.72
N GLU A 72 10.41 -12.76 6.98
CA GLU A 72 9.00 -12.66 7.36
C GLU A 72 8.33 -11.40 6.79
N PHE A 73 9.06 -10.27 6.75
CA PHE A 73 8.52 -9.05 6.15
C PHE A 73 8.35 -9.16 4.63
N PHE A 74 9.26 -9.79 3.89
CA PHE A 74 9.11 -10.01 2.45
C PHE A 74 7.97 -11.00 2.14
N GLU A 75 7.80 -12.06 2.95
CA GLU A 75 6.65 -12.96 2.83
C GLU A 75 5.33 -12.24 3.11
N SER A 76 5.31 -11.42 4.16
CA SER A 76 4.17 -10.57 4.49
C SER A 76 3.85 -9.58 3.35
N PHE A 77 4.88 -8.98 2.74
CA PHE A 77 4.73 -8.14 1.56
C PHE A 77 4.17 -8.88 0.36
N GLN A 78 4.56 -10.15 0.15
CA GLN A 78 4.01 -11.00 -0.90
C GLN A 78 2.52 -11.27 -0.68
N LYS A 79 2.08 -11.55 0.56
CA LYS A 79 0.66 -11.70 0.89
C LYS A 79 -0.12 -10.41 0.59
N ILE A 80 0.40 -9.25 1.01
CA ILE A 80 -0.23 -7.95 0.72
C ILE A 80 -0.30 -7.68 -0.79
N SER A 81 0.79 -7.94 -1.52
CA SER A 81 0.88 -7.73 -2.97
C SER A 81 -0.12 -8.57 -3.75
N TYR A 82 -0.38 -9.80 -3.32
CA TYR A 82 -1.45 -10.62 -3.88
C TYR A 82 -2.82 -9.97 -3.73
N PHE A 83 -3.16 -9.46 -2.54
CA PHE A 83 -4.42 -8.75 -2.33
C PHE A 83 -4.50 -7.44 -3.12
N ILE A 84 -3.40 -6.70 -3.28
CA ILE A 84 -3.35 -5.51 -4.15
C ILE A 84 -3.65 -5.88 -5.60
N ALA A 85 -2.98 -6.90 -6.13
CA ALA A 85 -3.18 -7.37 -7.50
C ALA A 85 -4.63 -7.81 -7.73
N LEU A 86 -5.18 -8.61 -6.81
CA LEU A 86 -6.57 -9.06 -6.86
C LEU A 86 -7.55 -7.89 -6.80
N ASN A 87 -7.36 -6.96 -5.86
CA ASN A 87 -8.21 -5.79 -5.71
C ASN A 87 -8.18 -4.90 -6.95
N ASN A 88 -6.99 -4.64 -7.52
CA ASN A 88 -6.84 -3.85 -8.74
C ASN A 88 -7.52 -4.52 -9.94
N PHE A 89 -7.37 -5.83 -10.09
CA PHE A 89 -8.04 -6.60 -11.14
C PHE A 89 -9.57 -6.47 -11.06
N LEU A 90 -10.13 -6.62 -9.85
CA LEU A 90 -11.57 -6.49 -9.61
C LEU A 90 -12.06 -5.04 -9.72
N LEU A 91 -11.25 -4.06 -9.33
CA LEU A 91 -11.56 -2.63 -9.46
C LEU A 91 -11.75 -2.23 -10.93
N VAL A 92 -10.89 -2.72 -11.83
CA VAL A 92 -11.02 -2.48 -13.28
C VAL A 92 -12.36 -3.01 -13.80
N TYR A 93 -12.82 -4.15 -13.30
CA TYR A 93 -14.13 -4.67 -13.66
C TYR A 93 -15.27 -3.85 -13.04
N ALA A 94 -15.17 -3.51 -11.75
CA ALA A 94 -16.14 -2.67 -11.04
C ALA A 94 -16.38 -1.35 -11.79
N TYR A 95 -15.30 -0.73 -12.26
CA TYR A 95 -15.33 0.50 -13.06
C TYR A 95 -16.15 0.33 -14.35
N LYS A 96 -16.03 -0.81 -15.04
CA LYS A 96 -16.75 -1.08 -16.28
C LYS A 96 -18.24 -1.33 -16.04
N VAL A 97 -18.60 -1.99 -14.95
CA VAL A 97 -19.98 -2.43 -14.68
C VAL A 97 -20.82 -1.35 -13.99
N GLU A 98 -20.26 -0.60 -13.06
CA GLU A 98 -21.05 0.31 -12.20
C GLU A 98 -21.10 1.77 -12.68
N LYS A 99 -20.39 2.10 -13.77
CA LYS A 99 -20.20 3.47 -14.30
C LYS A 99 -19.62 4.44 -13.25
N LYS A 100 -18.97 5.52 -13.72
CA LYS A 100 -18.24 6.46 -12.87
C LYS A 100 -19.19 7.18 -11.91
N HIS A 101 -19.07 6.91 -10.60
CA HIS A 101 -19.66 7.74 -9.55
C HIS A 101 -18.54 8.33 -8.67
N ILE A 102 -18.78 9.51 -8.10
CA ILE A 102 -17.89 10.09 -7.08
C ILE A 102 -17.79 9.10 -5.93
N ASN A 103 -16.57 8.74 -5.52
CA ASN A 103 -16.36 7.86 -4.38
C ASN A 103 -16.83 8.57 -3.08
N PRO A 104 -17.90 8.10 -2.41
CA PRO A 104 -18.44 8.76 -1.22
C PRO A 104 -17.71 8.34 0.08
N ILE A 105 -16.72 7.45 -0.01
CA ILE A 105 -16.01 6.86 1.11
C ILE A 105 -14.68 7.59 1.33
N ILE A 106 -14.40 7.97 2.58
CA ILE A 106 -13.13 8.56 2.98
C ILE A 106 -12.00 7.53 2.82
N THR A 107 -10.97 7.84 2.04
CA THR A 107 -9.81 6.96 1.80
C THR A 107 -8.64 7.25 2.74
N LYS A 108 -7.64 6.36 2.78
CA LYS A 108 -6.38 6.61 3.50
C LYS A 108 -5.60 7.80 2.95
N GLU A 109 -5.67 8.03 1.65
CA GLU A 109 -5.06 9.20 1.01
C GLU A 109 -5.72 10.49 1.49
N ASP A 110 -7.06 10.51 1.58
CA ASP A 110 -7.79 11.67 2.11
C ASP A 110 -7.42 11.91 3.59
N GLN A 111 -7.34 10.85 4.40
CA GLN A 111 -6.94 10.94 5.81
C GLN A 111 -5.51 11.48 5.97
N LYS A 112 -4.58 11.08 5.08
CA LYS A 112 -3.20 11.59 5.05
C LYS A 112 -3.17 13.08 4.76
N ILE A 113 -3.92 13.53 3.75
CA ILE A 113 -4.03 14.95 3.39
C ILE A 113 -4.59 15.76 4.55
N LEU A 114 -5.65 15.29 5.20
CA LEU A 114 -6.20 15.96 6.39
C LEU A 114 -5.20 16.02 7.54
N ALA A 115 -4.44 14.94 7.78
CA ALA A 115 -3.41 14.92 8.83
C ALA A 115 -2.28 15.93 8.52
N LEU A 116 -1.88 16.05 7.26
CA LEU A 116 -0.93 17.06 6.78
C LEU A 116 -1.44 18.49 7.05
N GLN A 117 -2.69 18.78 6.67
CA GLN A 117 -3.31 20.09 6.94
C GLN A 117 -3.40 20.40 8.44
N LYS A 118 -3.80 19.41 9.25
CA LYS A 118 -3.84 19.52 10.72
C LYS A 118 -2.46 19.79 11.33
N LEU A 119 -1.41 19.15 10.81
CA LEU A 119 -0.04 19.39 11.24
C LEU A 119 0.39 20.84 10.96
N LYS A 120 0.08 21.37 9.77
CA LYS A 120 0.37 22.78 9.42
C LYS A 120 -0.38 23.78 10.30
N LYS A 121 -1.65 23.49 10.62
CA LYS A 121 -2.45 24.30 11.56
C LYS A 121 -2.06 24.10 13.03
N LYS A 122 -1.06 23.24 13.31
CA LYS A 122 -0.60 22.88 14.66
C LYS A 122 -1.71 22.28 15.54
N THR A 123 -2.74 21.67 14.94
CA THR A 123 -3.84 21.02 15.67
C THR A 123 -3.53 19.56 16.04
N ILE A 124 -2.52 18.98 15.41
CA ILE A 124 -1.90 17.71 15.84
C ILE A 124 -0.40 17.91 15.95
N SER A 125 0.24 17.20 16.86
CA SER A 125 1.69 17.19 17.00
C SER A 125 2.37 16.39 15.89
N ARG A 126 3.68 16.63 15.73
CA ARG A 126 4.54 15.85 14.84
C ARG A 126 4.55 14.36 15.19
N LYS A 127 4.53 14.04 16.49
CA LYS A 127 4.50 12.65 17.00
C LYS A 127 3.20 11.95 16.59
N GLU A 128 2.07 12.62 16.72
CA GLU A 128 0.76 12.10 16.31
C GLU A 128 0.69 11.89 14.79
N PHE A 129 1.16 12.87 14.00
CA PHE A 129 1.25 12.71 12.55
C PHE A 129 2.12 11.49 12.17
N ASN A 130 3.30 11.36 12.77
CA ASN A 130 4.21 10.25 12.48
C ASN A 130 3.62 8.88 12.83
N LYS A 131 2.84 8.80 13.92
CA LYS A 131 2.11 7.57 14.29
C LYS A 131 1.11 7.16 13.20
N LEU A 132 0.46 8.12 12.56
CA LEU A 132 -0.55 7.86 11.53
C LEU A 132 0.06 7.62 10.15
N PHE A 133 0.99 8.47 9.72
CA PHE A 133 1.47 8.56 8.33
C PHE A 133 2.99 8.77 8.20
N GLY A 134 3.76 8.59 9.28
CA GLY A 134 5.22 8.76 9.25
C GLY A 134 5.94 7.83 8.29
N HIS A 135 5.35 6.67 7.98
CA HIS A 135 5.87 5.66 7.05
C HIS A 135 5.64 6.00 5.56
N TYR A 136 4.90 7.07 5.23
CA TYR A 136 4.77 7.52 3.84
C TYR A 136 6.06 8.18 3.35
N ALA A 137 6.21 8.36 2.04
CA ALA A 137 7.29 9.15 1.43
C ALA A 137 6.83 9.68 0.06
N LEU A 138 7.66 10.51 -0.57
CA LEU A 138 7.45 10.90 -1.98
C LEU A 138 7.64 9.72 -2.95
N ASN A 139 8.58 8.81 -2.67
CA ASN A 139 8.80 7.56 -3.39
C ASN A 139 8.64 6.38 -2.41
N ALA A 140 7.41 6.15 -1.93
CA ALA A 140 7.16 5.35 -0.73
C ALA A 140 7.45 3.84 -0.85
N TYR A 141 7.45 3.30 -2.07
CA TYR A 141 7.80 1.90 -2.31
C TYR A 141 9.31 1.67 -2.44
N GLU A 142 10.11 2.72 -2.63
CA GLU A 142 11.57 2.62 -2.66
C GLU A 142 12.11 2.40 -1.25
N LEU A 143 12.85 1.31 -1.05
CA LEU A 143 13.42 0.93 0.25
C LEU A 143 14.47 1.95 0.73
N SER A 144 15.25 2.53 -0.18
CA SER A 144 16.26 3.54 0.16
C SER A 144 15.68 4.93 0.47
N SER A 145 14.43 5.20 0.10
CA SER A 145 13.81 6.51 0.28
C SER A 145 13.53 6.81 1.74
N LYS A 146 13.86 8.04 2.16
CA LYS A 146 13.47 8.56 3.47
C LYS A 146 11.95 8.57 3.59
N ARG A 147 11.44 8.25 4.77
CA ARG A 147 10.04 8.33 5.17
C ARG A 147 9.72 9.70 5.73
N PHE A 148 8.44 10.07 5.76
CA PHE A 148 7.98 11.33 6.30
C PHE A 148 8.44 11.53 7.73
N SER A 149 8.55 10.49 8.56
CA SER A 149 9.09 10.62 9.92
C SER A 149 10.56 11.06 9.97
N GLU A 150 11.32 10.81 8.89
CA GLU A 150 12.74 11.17 8.74
C GLU A 150 12.93 12.56 8.11
N TYR A 151 11.87 13.19 7.61
CA TYR A 151 11.95 14.51 6.98
C TYR A 151 12.01 15.59 8.07
N SER A 152 12.77 16.64 7.80
CA SER A 152 12.76 17.86 8.59
C SER A 152 11.39 18.53 8.56
N ASN A 153 11.11 19.38 9.54
CA ASN A 153 9.86 20.14 9.56
C ASN A 153 9.71 21.02 8.31
N LYS A 154 10.81 21.58 7.78
CA LYS A 154 10.79 22.41 6.57
C LYS A 154 10.34 21.60 5.34
N GLU A 155 10.94 20.44 5.12
CA GLU A 155 10.59 19.55 4.00
C GLU A 155 9.12 19.12 4.05
N LEU A 156 8.59 18.80 5.24
CA LEU A 156 7.16 18.48 5.36
C LEU A 156 6.25 19.67 5.10
N LEU A 157 6.60 20.86 5.60
CA LEU A 157 5.78 22.05 5.37
C LEU A 157 5.68 22.37 3.87
N GLU A 158 6.72 22.11 3.08
CA GLU A 158 6.68 22.24 1.63
C GLU A 158 5.71 21.24 0.99
N ILE A 159 5.70 19.98 1.44
CA ILE A 159 4.71 18.97 0.98
C ILE A 159 3.28 19.42 1.31
N ILE A 160 3.05 20.00 2.49
CA ILE A 160 1.71 20.42 2.92
C ILE A 160 1.16 21.55 2.04
N LYS A 161 2.01 22.42 1.47
CA LYS A 161 1.55 23.49 0.58
C LYS A 161 0.74 22.96 -0.62
N PHE A 162 1.09 21.78 -1.12
CA PHE A 162 0.37 21.14 -2.23
C PHE A 162 -1.00 20.57 -1.83
N THR A 163 -1.31 20.52 -0.53
CA THR A 163 -2.57 19.95 -0.02
C THR A 163 -3.53 20.99 0.55
N ASP A 164 -3.18 22.28 0.53
CA ASP A 164 -3.94 23.37 1.18
C ASP A 164 -5.37 23.53 0.64
N ASN A 165 -5.58 23.27 -0.65
CA ASN A 165 -6.88 23.45 -1.30
C ASN A 165 -7.81 22.24 -1.17
N PHE A 166 -7.36 21.16 -0.55
CA PHE A 166 -8.18 19.96 -0.39
C PHE A 166 -9.35 20.24 0.57
N LYS A 167 -10.58 20.04 0.07
CA LYS A 167 -11.82 20.08 0.84
C LYS A 167 -12.44 18.69 0.86
N MET A 168 -12.76 18.19 2.05
CA MET A 168 -13.41 16.89 2.20
C MET A 168 -14.90 17.01 1.82
N THR A 169 -15.32 16.27 0.81
CA THR A 169 -16.74 16.15 0.39
C THR A 169 -17.33 14.77 0.68
N LYS A 170 -16.51 13.84 1.16
CA LYS A 170 -16.87 12.44 1.42
C LYS A 170 -17.30 12.27 2.88
N THR A 171 -18.31 11.43 3.12
CA THR A 171 -19.01 11.37 4.42
C THR A 171 -19.01 9.99 5.07
N TYR A 172 -18.75 8.91 4.32
CA TYR A 172 -18.82 7.56 4.87
C TYR A 172 -17.43 7.00 5.22
N SER A 173 -17.34 6.25 6.31
CA SER A 173 -16.22 5.34 6.53
C SER A 173 -16.40 4.08 5.69
N LEU A 174 -15.31 3.37 5.37
CA LEU A 174 -15.37 2.11 4.62
C LEU A 174 -16.24 1.06 5.33
N LYS A 175 -16.11 0.96 6.66
CA LYS A 175 -16.89 0.00 7.47
C LYS A 175 -18.38 0.31 7.40
N ASP A 176 -18.77 1.56 7.59
CA ASP A 176 -20.18 1.95 7.58
C ASP A 176 -20.78 1.79 6.19
N TYR A 177 -20.00 2.09 5.14
CA TYR A 177 -20.44 1.90 3.77
C TYR A 177 -20.63 0.41 3.41
N ILE A 178 -19.73 -0.46 3.87
CA ILE A 178 -19.87 -1.92 3.71
C ILE A 178 -21.09 -2.44 4.48
N ASN A 179 -21.44 -1.86 5.63
CA ASN A 179 -22.58 -2.32 6.44
C ASN A 179 -23.93 -1.71 6.03
N LYS A 180 -23.94 -0.72 5.13
CA LYS A 180 -25.17 -0.07 4.67
C LYS A 180 -26.09 -1.09 3.98
N LYS A 181 -27.39 -1.05 4.33
CA LYS A 181 -28.44 -1.84 3.66
C LYS A 181 -28.68 -1.30 2.24
N GLY A 182 -28.92 -2.19 1.27
CA GLY A 182 -29.20 -1.86 -0.13
C GLY A 182 -28.05 -2.15 -1.09
N ASN A 183 -28.19 -1.71 -2.35
CA ASN A 183 -27.16 -1.89 -3.38
C ASN A 183 -25.91 -1.07 -3.03
N LYS A 184 -24.79 -1.77 -2.85
CA LYS A 184 -23.48 -1.17 -2.58
C LYS A 184 -22.78 -0.88 -3.91
N ASN A 185 -22.19 0.30 -4.03
CA ASN A 185 -21.29 0.60 -5.13
C ASN A 185 -19.94 -0.08 -4.86
N LEU A 186 -19.70 -1.22 -5.52
CA LEU A 186 -18.47 -1.99 -5.37
C LEU A 186 -17.27 -1.26 -5.97
N TYR A 187 -17.46 -0.39 -6.97
CA TYR A 187 -16.36 0.46 -7.46
C TYR A 187 -15.80 1.36 -6.34
N ALA A 188 -16.67 2.03 -5.58
CA ALA A 188 -16.28 2.85 -4.44
C ALA A 188 -15.58 2.03 -3.34
N ILE A 189 -16.10 0.83 -3.06
CA ILE A 189 -15.50 -0.09 -2.07
C ILE A 189 -14.11 -0.54 -2.52
N TYR A 190 -13.96 -1.09 -3.73
CA TYR A 190 -12.67 -1.55 -4.26
C TYR A 190 -11.67 -0.41 -4.41
N SER A 191 -12.12 0.79 -4.79
CA SER A 191 -11.29 1.99 -4.85
C SER A 191 -10.75 2.36 -3.47
N THR A 192 -11.56 2.24 -2.42
CA THR A 192 -11.15 2.56 -1.05
C THR A 192 -10.26 1.47 -0.45
N LEU A 193 -10.58 0.20 -0.70
CA LEU A 193 -9.75 -0.95 -0.30
C LEU A 193 -8.35 -0.89 -0.92
N ARG A 194 -8.20 -0.40 -2.15
CA ARG A 194 -6.89 -0.16 -2.78
C ARG A 194 -6.01 0.74 -1.92
N GLU A 195 -6.57 1.84 -1.39
CA GLU A 195 -5.82 2.78 -0.56
C GLU A 195 -5.50 2.22 0.84
N GLU A 196 -6.38 1.39 1.40
CA GLU A 196 -6.11 0.65 2.65
C GLU A 196 -4.98 -0.38 2.46
N LEU A 197 -5.02 -1.17 1.39
CA LEU A 197 -3.97 -2.13 1.06
C LEU A 197 -2.63 -1.43 0.80
N LYS A 198 -2.65 -0.32 0.07
CA LYS A 198 -1.47 0.55 -0.13
C LYS A 198 -0.91 1.01 1.21
N TYR A 199 -1.76 1.50 2.11
CA TYR A 199 -1.34 1.93 3.44
C TYR A 199 -0.62 0.82 4.22
N ILE A 200 -1.16 -0.41 4.22
CA ILE A 200 -0.52 -1.56 4.87
C ILE A 200 0.79 -1.94 4.17
N ALA A 201 0.84 -1.95 2.84
CA ALA A 201 2.05 -2.22 2.07
C ALA A 201 3.17 -1.24 2.41
N LEU A 202 2.86 0.06 2.51
CA LEU A 202 3.84 1.09 2.85
C LEU A 202 4.34 0.96 4.29
N LYS A 203 3.47 0.57 5.23
CA LYS A 203 3.92 0.21 6.59
C LYS A 203 4.88 -0.97 6.59
N ASN A 204 4.57 -2.03 5.84
CA ASN A 204 5.44 -3.20 5.73
C ASN A 204 6.82 -2.81 5.17
N ILE A 205 6.84 -2.04 4.08
CA ILE A 205 8.07 -1.51 3.47
C ILE A 205 8.87 -0.62 4.43
N ALA A 206 8.21 0.17 5.28
CA ALA A 206 8.90 0.95 6.30
C ALA A 206 9.53 0.07 7.39
N GLN A 207 8.92 -1.06 7.76
CA GLN A 207 9.50 -2.03 8.68
C GLN A 207 10.71 -2.74 8.06
N ILE A 208 10.60 -3.23 6.82
CA ILE A 208 11.73 -3.80 6.06
C ILE A 208 12.92 -2.83 6.09
N ARG A 209 12.66 -1.55 5.76
CA ARG A 209 13.68 -0.50 5.77
C ARG A 209 14.31 -0.33 7.15
N LEU A 210 13.51 -0.29 8.23
CA LEU A 210 14.00 -0.09 9.58
C LEU A 210 14.96 -1.21 10.01
N VAL A 211 14.57 -2.46 9.77
CA VAL A 211 15.40 -3.64 10.07
C VAL A 211 16.70 -3.62 9.25
N LEU A 212 16.62 -3.31 7.96
CA LEU A 212 17.79 -3.18 7.09
C LEU A 212 18.76 -2.09 7.58
N LEU A 213 18.26 -0.92 7.98
CA LEU A 213 19.10 0.16 8.50
C LEU A 213 19.75 -0.21 9.84
N LYS A 214 19.02 -0.91 10.72
CA LYS A 214 19.56 -1.45 11.98
C LYS A 214 20.69 -2.42 11.68
N TYR A 215 20.47 -3.39 10.80
CA TYR A 215 21.47 -4.35 10.37
C TYR A 215 22.69 -3.67 9.72
N GLN A 216 22.48 -2.68 8.86
CA GLN A 216 23.55 -1.90 8.24
C GLN A 216 24.48 -1.28 9.29
N LYS A 217 23.89 -0.70 10.35
CA LYS A 217 24.62 -0.07 11.45
C LYS A 217 25.39 -1.10 12.28
N GLU A 218 24.74 -2.19 12.66
CA GLU A 218 25.31 -3.23 13.55
C GLU A 218 26.45 -4.00 12.87
N LYS A 219 26.28 -4.38 11.61
CA LYS A 219 27.28 -5.16 10.85
C LYS A 219 28.24 -4.29 10.04
N LYS A 220 28.17 -2.96 10.16
CA LYS A 220 29.00 -1.98 9.42
C LYS A 220 28.98 -2.19 7.90
N VAL A 221 27.87 -2.68 7.36
CA VAL A 221 27.72 -2.87 5.91
C VAL A 221 27.59 -1.50 5.25
N LYS A 222 28.37 -1.22 4.20
CA LYS A 222 28.19 0.01 3.41
C LYS A 222 27.12 -0.22 2.36
N LYS A 223 26.23 0.77 2.18
CA LYS A 223 25.24 0.83 1.10
C LYS A 223 24.33 -0.41 1.01
N ILE A 224 23.60 -0.73 2.08
CA ILE A 224 22.79 -1.96 2.15
C ILE A 224 21.74 -2.08 1.03
N PHE A 225 21.20 -0.95 0.56
CA PHE A 225 20.17 -0.95 -0.50
C PHE A 225 20.74 -1.26 -1.90
N ASP A 226 22.07 -1.22 -2.06
CA ASP A 226 22.74 -1.57 -3.32
C ASP A 226 22.99 -3.08 -3.43
N LEU A 227 22.77 -3.82 -2.34
CA LEU A 227 22.85 -5.28 -2.30
C LEU A 227 21.53 -5.92 -2.75
N THR A 228 21.63 -7.13 -3.28
CA THR A 228 20.50 -8.04 -3.50
C THR A 228 20.05 -8.67 -2.18
N TYR A 229 18.84 -9.22 -2.17
CA TYR A 229 18.32 -9.91 -0.99
C TYR A 229 19.13 -11.17 -0.65
N ASP A 230 19.60 -11.93 -1.66
CA ASP A 230 20.43 -13.11 -1.45
C ASP A 230 21.79 -12.76 -0.84
N GLU A 231 22.40 -11.65 -1.26
CA GLU A 231 23.64 -11.16 -0.66
C GLU A 231 23.45 -10.75 0.81
N ILE A 232 22.31 -10.13 1.13
CA ILE A 232 21.96 -9.79 2.52
C ILE A 232 21.76 -11.06 3.35
N LYS A 233 21.02 -12.06 2.85
CA LYS A 233 20.84 -13.35 3.53
C LYS A 233 22.17 -14.04 3.83
N ARG A 234 23.08 -14.11 2.85
CA ARG A 234 24.41 -14.72 3.05
C ARG A 234 25.21 -14.00 4.13
N LYS A 235 25.12 -12.68 4.22
CA LYS A 235 25.82 -11.89 5.25
C LYS A 235 25.18 -11.96 6.63
N ILE A 236 23.89 -12.32 6.74
CA ILE A 236 23.22 -12.52 8.03
C ILE A 236 23.62 -13.86 8.65
N ASN A 237 23.80 -14.88 7.81
CA ASN A 237 24.14 -16.25 8.23
C ASN A 237 25.65 -16.49 8.40
N CYS A 238 26.48 -15.44 8.32
CA CYS A 238 27.92 -15.46 8.60
C CYS A 238 28.24 -14.55 9.80
#